data_AF-A0A521IAB5-F1
#
_entry.id   AF-A0A521IAB5-F1
#
_cell.length_a   1.000
_cell.length_b   1.000
_cell.length_c   1.000
_cell.angle_alpha   90.00
_cell.angle_beta   90.00
_cell.angle_gamma   90.00
#
_symmetry.space_group_name_H-M   'P 1'
#
loop_
_entity.id
_entity.type
_entity.pdbx_description
1 polymer ?
#
loop_
_entity_poly.entity_id
_entity_poly.type
_entity_poly.pdbx_seq_one_letter_code
_entity_poly.pdbx_strand_id
1 'polypeptide(L)'
;MSARQRKMRTSWQTMRLLEFAENEVTEAEFYEIVYEKLANKIPMKVLTVMVFFLKEQYRNKPGSLVTLYRTAFSGDAYCTDFEKRYALYYEALQEHGYL
;
A
#
# COMPACT_ATOMS: atom_id res chain seq x y z
N MET A 1 -6.98 -41.75 0.17
CA MET A 1 -6.49 -40.98 -1.00
C MET A 1 -6.07 -39.59 -0.53
N SER A 2 -4.88 -39.19 -0.98
CA SER A 2 -4.24 -37.86 -0.93
C SER A 2 -5.10 -36.65 -0.52
N ALA A 3 -4.84 -36.11 0.66
CA ALA A 3 -4.86 -34.65 0.87
C ALA A 3 -3.42 -34.15 0.78
N ARG A 4 -2.87 -34.11 -0.45
CA ARG A 4 -1.69 -33.28 -0.74
C ARG A 4 -2.08 -31.85 -0.37
N GLN A 5 -1.73 -31.41 0.83
CA GLN A 5 -1.58 -30.00 1.14
C GLN A 5 -0.63 -29.44 0.08
N ARG A 6 -1.20 -28.87 -0.99
CA ARG A 6 -0.44 -28.02 -1.91
C ARG A 6 0.05 -26.88 -1.04
N LYS A 7 1.31 -26.97 -0.56
CA LYS A 7 2.07 -25.78 -0.18
C LYS A 7 1.96 -24.85 -1.37
N MET A 8 1.09 -23.86 -1.24
CA MET A 8 0.84 -22.87 -2.27
C MET A 8 2.18 -22.15 -2.43
N ARG A 9 2.97 -22.53 -3.45
CA ARG A 9 4.20 -21.83 -3.78
C ARG A 9 3.76 -20.44 -4.21
N THR A 10 3.89 -19.47 -3.32
CA THR A 10 3.69 -18.06 -3.64
C THR A 10 4.63 -17.73 -4.79
N SER A 11 4.08 -17.23 -5.89
CA SER A 11 4.91 -16.82 -7.01
C SER A 11 5.85 -15.70 -6.55
N TRP A 12 7.02 -15.58 -7.17
CA TRP A 12 7.94 -14.48 -6.87
C TRP A 12 7.30 -13.10 -7.05
N GLN A 13 6.35 -12.96 -7.99
CA GLN A 13 5.55 -11.75 -8.17
C GLN A 13 4.67 -11.47 -6.94
N THR A 14 4.06 -12.50 -6.37
CA THR A 14 3.26 -12.37 -5.15
C THR A 14 4.14 -12.00 -3.96
N MET A 15 5.33 -12.59 -3.83
CA MET A 15 6.27 -12.23 -2.76
C MET A 15 6.65 -10.75 -2.83
N ARG A 16 7.01 -10.24 -4.02
CA ARG A 16 7.32 -8.82 -4.21
C ARG A 16 6.18 -7.87 -3.85
N LEU A 17 4.94 -8.24 -4.18
CA LEU A 17 3.78 -7.41 -3.84
C LEU A 17 3.53 -7.38 -2.33
N LEU A 18 3.75 -8.51 -1.64
CA LEU A 18 3.65 -8.58 -0.19
C LEU A 18 4.77 -7.80 0.50
N GLU A 19 6.01 -7.94 0.04
CA GLU A 19 7.15 -7.14 0.51
C GLU A 19 6.90 -5.65 0.32
N PHE A 20 6.32 -5.25 -0.82
CA PHE A 20 5.89 -3.86 -1.04
C PHE A 20 4.85 -3.44 -0.01
N ALA A 21 3.81 -4.24 0.22
CA ALA A 21 2.79 -3.91 1.22
C ALA A 21 3.36 -3.78 2.64
N GLU A 22 4.27 -4.68 3.04
CA GLU A 22 4.92 -4.63 4.35
C GLU A 22 5.77 -3.37 4.54
N ASN A 23 6.49 -2.94 3.49
CA ASN A 23 7.24 -1.69 3.52
C ASN A 23 6.31 -0.48 3.69
N GLU A 24 5.18 -0.46 2.97
CA GLU A 24 4.20 0.63 3.05
C GLU A 24 3.50 0.67 4.41
N VAL A 25 3.20 -0.48 5.01
CA VAL A 25 2.69 -0.56 6.40
C VAL A 25 3.70 0.06 7.37
N THR A 26 4.97 -0.35 7.27
CA THR A 26 6.04 0.15 8.15
C THR A 26 6.20 1.67 8.05
N GLU A 27 6.13 2.22 6.83
CA GLU A 27 6.19 3.67 6.63
C GLU A 27 4.94 4.38 7.18
N ALA A 28 3.74 3.83 6.94
CA ALA A 28 2.51 4.41 7.48
C ALA A 28 2.55 4.50 9.02
N GLU A 29 3.01 3.44 9.70
CA GLU A 29 3.18 3.44 11.16
C GLU A 29 4.19 4.50 11.61
N PHE A 30 5.33 4.63 10.91
CA PHE A 30 6.31 5.65 11.22
C PHE A 30 5.73 7.07 11.09
N TYR A 31 5.05 7.36 9.99
CA TYR A 31 4.49 8.69 9.76
C TYR A 31 3.31 9.01 10.68
N GLU A 32 2.48 8.03 11.05
CA GLU A 32 1.44 8.21 12.08
C GLU A 32 2.05 8.79 13.38
N ILE A 33 3.14 8.20 13.86
CA ILE A 33 3.87 8.67 15.05
C ILE A 33 4.44 10.08 14.83
N VAL A 34 4.96 10.39 13.63
CA VAL A 34 5.51 11.71 13.30
C VAL A 34 4.43 12.79 13.34
N TYR A 35 3.27 12.55 12.71
CA TYR A 35 2.16 13.51 12.72
C TYR A 35 1.62 13.72 14.13
N GLU A 36 1.48 12.65 14.92
CA GLU A 36 1.05 12.74 16.32
C GLU A 36 2.01 13.63 17.13
N LYS A 37 3.32 13.39 17.03
CA LYS A 37 4.34 14.17 17.77
C LYS A 37 4.42 15.63 17.34
N LEU A 38 4.20 15.90 16.06
CA LEU A 38 4.22 17.27 15.53
C LEU A 38 2.89 18.01 15.73
N ALA A 39 1.86 17.36 16.29
CA ALA A 39 0.49 17.88 16.37
C ALA A 39 -0.04 18.37 15.02
N ASN A 40 0.44 17.78 13.92
CA ASN A 40 0.07 18.12 12.56
C ASN A 40 -1.15 17.31 12.12
N LYS A 41 -2.03 17.94 11.33
CA LYS A 41 -3.15 17.24 10.71
C LYS A 41 -2.66 16.45 9.50
N ILE A 42 -3.04 15.18 9.42
CA ILE A 42 -2.79 14.34 8.24
C ILE A 42 -3.77 14.74 7.13
N PRO A 43 -3.31 15.03 5.90
CA PRO A 43 -4.20 15.24 4.77
C PRO A 43 -5.11 14.02 4.54
N MET A 44 -6.40 14.24 4.27
CA MET A 44 -7.38 13.15 4.15
C MET A 44 -6.99 12.09 3.09
N LYS A 45 -6.42 12.52 1.95
CA LYS A 45 -5.91 11.62 0.91
C LYS A 45 -4.86 10.65 1.48
N VAL A 46 -3.90 11.20 2.21
CA VAL A 46 -2.80 10.45 2.84
C VAL A 46 -3.34 9.50 3.90
N LEU A 47 -4.21 10.00 4.79
CA LEU A 47 -4.84 9.20 5.85
C LEU A 47 -5.62 8.01 5.27
N THR A 48 -6.35 8.21 4.18
CA THR A 48 -7.13 7.14 3.53
C THR A 48 -6.23 6.00 3.07
N VAL A 49 -5.08 6.33 2.48
CA VAL A 49 -4.12 5.33 1.99
C VAL A 49 -3.35 4.67 3.14
N MET A 50 -3.01 5.43 4.18
CA MET A 50 -2.44 4.85 5.42
C MET A 50 -3.39 3.80 6.00
N VAL A 51 -4.67 4.13 6.18
CA VAL A 51 -5.67 3.20 6.69
C VAL A 51 -5.85 1.99 5.76
N PHE A 52 -5.76 2.20 4.45
CA PHE A 52 -5.82 1.11 3.48
C PHE A 52 -4.71 0.08 3.69
N PHE A 53 -3.47 0.50 3.95
CA PHE A 53 -2.36 -0.40 4.28
C PHE A 53 -2.46 -0.98 5.69
N LEU A 54 -2.64 -0.14 6.71
CA LEU A 54 -2.70 -0.54 8.12
C LEU A 54 -3.81 -1.55 8.42
N LYS A 55 -4.96 -1.43 7.73
CA LYS A 55 -6.07 -2.39 7.86
C LYS A 55 -6.02 -3.52 6.83
N GLU A 56 -4.91 -3.64 6.11
CA GLU A 56 -4.67 -4.66 5.09
C GLU A 56 -5.80 -4.76 4.03
N GLN A 57 -6.45 -3.64 3.68
CA GLN A 57 -7.63 -3.65 2.80
C GLN A 57 -7.33 -4.20 1.42
N TYR A 58 -6.07 -4.08 0.98
CA TYR A 58 -5.55 -4.66 -0.25
C TYR A 58 -5.74 -6.18 -0.35
N ARG A 59 -5.83 -6.91 0.78
CA ARG A 59 -6.06 -8.37 0.78
C ARG A 59 -7.42 -8.75 0.21
N ASN A 60 -8.41 -7.88 0.36
CA ASN A 60 -9.76 -8.10 -0.18
C ASN A 60 -9.86 -7.77 -1.68
N LYS A 61 -8.96 -6.92 -2.19
CA LYS A 61 -8.95 -6.42 -3.56
C LYS A 61 -7.54 -6.52 -4.14
N PRO A 62 -7.03 -7.70 -4.52
CA PRO A 62 -5.63 -7.87 -4.91
C PRO A 62 -5.18 -6.97 -6.09
N GLY A 63 -6.09 -6.58 -6.99
CA GLY A 63 -5.80 -5.63 -8.07
C GLY A 63 -5.41 -4.23 -7.60
N SER A 64 -5.88 -3.82 -6.41
CA SER A 64 -5.49 -2.54 -5.81
C SER A 64 -4.02 -2.52 -5.44
N LEU A 65 -3.47 -3.62 -4.90
CA LEU A 65 -2.05 -3.71 -4.58
C LEU A 65 -1.16 -3.66 -5.82
N VAL A 66 -1.60 -4.32 -6.89
CA VAL A 66 -0.90 -4.26 -8.19
C VAL A 66 -0.90 -2.85 -8.76
N THR A 67 -2.02 -2.14 -8.61
CA THR A 67 -2.16 -0.74 -9.07
C THR A 67 -1.20 0.15 -8.30
N LEU A 68 -1.20 0.08 -6.97
CA LEU A 68 -0.28 0.86 -6.13
C LEU A 68 1.19 0.53 -6.40
N TYR A 69 1.52 -0.76 -6.56
CA TYR A 69 2.87 -1.17 -6.93
C TYR A 69 3.29 -0.54 -8.26
N ARG A 70 2.43 -0.58 -9.28
CA ARG A 70 2.74 0.07 -10.57
C ARG A 70 2.91 1.57 -10.42
N THR A 71 2.03 2.22 -9.66
CA THR A 71 2.12 3.66 -9.37
C THR A 71 3.47 3.98 -8.73
N ALA A 72 3.88 3.23 -7.70
CA ALA A 72 5.16 3.41 -6.99
C ALA A 72 6.40 3.31 -7.89
N PHE A 73 6.32 2.47 -8.93
CA PHE A 73 7.43 2.22 -9.86
C PHE A 73 7.24 2.88 -11.24
N SER A 74 6.30 3.81 -11.38
CA SER A 74 6.03 4.53 -12.63
C SER A 74 6.47 6.00 -12.57
N GLY A 75 7.29 6.43 -13.54
CA GLY A 75 7.60 7.85 -13.77
C GLY A 75 8.06 8.64 -12.54
N ASP A 76 7.47 9.83 -12.34
CA ASP A 76 7.76 10.78 -11.25
C ASP A 76 7.42 10.26 -9.83
N ALA A 77 6.81 9.08 -9.70
CA ALA A 77 6.44 8.48 -8.43
C ALA A 77 7.58 7.68 -7.75
N TYR A 78 8.79 7.67 -8.32
CA TYR A 78 10.02 7.42 -7.54
C TYR A 78 10.31 8.61 -6.60
N CYS A 79 9.27 9.15 -5.99
CA CYS A 79 9.28 10.28 -5.10
C CYS A 79 9.50 9.74 -3.69
N THR A 80 10.57 10.18 -3.04
CA THR A 80 10.86 9.85 -1.64
C THR A 80 9.94 10.60 -0.66
N ASP A 81 9.15 11.56 -1.16
CA ASP A 81 8.21 12.31 -0.33
C ASP A 81 6.95 11.48 -0.06
N PHE A 82 6.75 11.13 1.20
CA PHE A 82 5.66 10.30 1.67
C PHE A 82 4.28 10.88 1.32
N GLU A 83 4.06 12.18 1.56
CA GLU A 83 2.76 12.81 1.33
C GLU A 83 2.39 12.80 -0.16
N LYS A 84 3.35 13.15 -1.03
CA LYS A 84 3.13 13.14 -2.48
C LYS A 84 2.87 11.75 -3.00
N ARG A 85 3.64 10.76 -2.56
CA ARG A 85 3.45 9.37 -2.98
C ARG A 85 2.11 8.81 -2.52
N TYR A 86 1.72 9.06 -1.27
CA TYR A 86 0.42 8.63 -0.75
C TYR A 86 -0.75 9.37 -1.41
N ALA A 87 -0.56 10.64 -1.82
CA ALA A 87 -1.55 11.35 -2.63
C ALA A 87 -1.72 10.72 -4.03
N LEU A 88 -0.62 10.31 -4.67
CA LEU A 88 -0.67 9.59 -5.96
C LEU A 88 -1.33 8.21 -5.82
N TYR A 89 -1.08 7.50 -4.72
CA TYR A 89 -1.75 6.24 -4.41
C TYR A 89 -3.25 6.44 -4.27
N TYR A 90 -3.67 7.49 -3.56
CA TYR A 90 -5.09 7.83 -3.41
C TYR A 90 -5.74 8.04 -4.79
N GLU A 91 -5.11 8.83 -5.65
CA GLU A 91 -5.62 9.11 -7.00
C GLU A 91 -5.71 7.84 -7.84
N ALA A 92 -4.69 6.98 -7.80
CA ALA A 92 -4.70 5.72 -8.52
C ALA A 92 -5.80 4.77 -8.03
N LEU A 93 -6.01 4.66 -6.71
CA LEU A 93 -7.08 3.84 -6.15
C LEU A 93 -8.47 4.38 -6.51
N GLN A 94 -8.64 5.70 -6.52
CA GLN A 94 -9.89 6.35 -6.91
C GLN A 94 -10.20 6.14 -8.40
N GLU A 95 -9.21 6.35 -9.27
CA GLU A 95 -9.34 6.16 -10.72
C GLU A 95 -9.76 4.72 -11.08
N HIS A 96 -9.24 3.74 -10.34
CA HIS A 96 -9.50 2.32 -10.58
C HIS A 96 -10.69 1.77 -9.75
N GLY A 97 -11.43 2.62 -9.02
CA GLY A 97 -12.63 2.24 -8.27
C GLY A 97 -12.38 1.35 -7.05
N TYR A 98 -11.21 1.47 -6.42
CA TYR A 98 -10.84 0.70 -5.23
C TYR A 98 -11.20 1.40 -3.92
N LEU A 99 -11.37 2.72 -3.93
CA LEU A 99 -11.87 3.54 -2.82
C LEU A 99 -13.40 3.72 -2.86
#